data_AF-A0A4R5W0T1-F1
#
_entry.id   AF-A0A4R5W0T1-F1
#
_cell.length_a   1.000
_cell.length_b   1.000
_cell.length_c   1.000
_cell.angle_alpha   90.00
_cell.angle_beta   90.00
_cell.angle_gamma   90.00
#
_symmetry.space_group_name_H-M   'P 1'
#
loop_
_entity.id
_entity.type
_entity.pdbx_description
1 polymer ?
#
loop_
_entity_poly.entity_id
_entity_poly.type
_entity_poly.pdbx_seq_one_letter_code
_entity_poly.pdbx_strand_id
1 'polypeptide(L)'
;MKKVALVLVLALSGSFTHAQSSAELKGWYLSSVIPVGSLIYSMAYGQQTVSNIVASAKTAVGVSYWLSKLTSVYANYAYDSKIANMKDAFEIGISRAF
;
A
#
# COMPACT_ATOMS: atom_id res chain seq x y z
N MET A 1 2.69 22.02 -23.04
CA MET A 1 3.66 20.95 -22.74
C MET A 1 2.95 19.86 -21.94
N LYS A 2 2.55 18.74 -22.58
CA LYS A 2 1.85 17.64 -21.91
C LYS A 2 2.87 16.80 -21.14
N LYS A 3 2.87 16.85 -19.81
CA LYS A 3 3.68 15.97 -18.97
C LYS A 3 3.02 14.59 -18.98
N VAL A 4 3.68 13.62 -19.60
CA VAL A 4 3.29 12.20 -19.57
C VAL A 4 3.44 11.73 -18.13
N ALA A 5 2.35 11.25 -17.53
CA ALA A 5 2.36 10.67 -16.20
C ALA A 5 3.14 9.36 -16.24
N LEU A 6 4.30 9.33 -15.58
CA LEU A 6 5.06 8.13 -15.34
C LEU A 6 4.32 7.32 -14.27
N VAL A 7 3.64 6.25 -14.68
CA VAL A 7 3.06 5.27 -13.75
C VAL A 7 4.21 4.37 -13.29
N LEU A 8 4.74 4.64 -12.11
CA LEU A 8 5.79 3.83 -11.50
C LEU A 8 5.13 2.64 -10.77
N VAL A 9 5.08 1.49 -11.44
CA VAL A 9 4.68 0.22 -10.82
C VAL A 9 5.90 -0.39 -10.15
N LEU A 10 6.08 -0.17 -8.85
CA LEU A 10 7.06 -0.91 -8.05
C LEU A 10 6.43 -2.22 -7.59
N ALA A 11 6.67 -3.30 -8.34
CA ALA A 11 6.53 -4.65 -7.82
C ALA A 11 7.84 -5.04 -7.13
N LEU A 12 7.94 -4.89 -5.79
CA LEU A 12 8.98 -5.61 -5.06
C LEU A 12 8.46 -7.02 -4.79
N SER A 13 8.99 -7.99 -5.53
CA SER A 13 9.03 -9.39 -5.09
C SER A 13 10.13 -9.54 -4.04
N GLY A 14 9.86 -9.11 -2.80
CA GLY A 14 10.78 -9.27 -1.67
C GLY A 14 10.53 -10.57 -0.93
N SER A 15 11.35 -11.60 -1.15
CA SER A 15 11.39 -12.80 -0.32
C SER A 15 12.15 -12.49 0.99
N PHE A 16 11.43 -12.19 2.06
CA PHE A 16 12.02 -12.03 3.39
C PHE A 16 12.08 -13.38 4.11
N THR A 17 13.19 -14.11 3.99
CA THR A 17 13.40 -15.35 4.73
C THR A 17 13.90 -15.04 6.14
N HIS A 18 13.01 -14.93 7.12
CA HIS A 18 13.38 -14.99 8.53
C HIS A 18 13.20 -16.42 9.04
N ALA A 19 14.32 -17.11 9.24
CA ALA A 19 14.35 -18.46 9.80
C ALA A 19 14.14 -18.40 11.32
N GLN A 20 12.89 -18.55 11.76
CA GLN A 20 12.55 -18.97 13.12
C GLN A 20 11.34 -19.92 13.05
N SER A 21 11.59 -21.22 13.27
CA SER A 21 10.59 -22.27 13.54
C SER A 21 9.42 -22.43 12.54
N SER A 22 9.71 -23.18 11.46
CA SER A 22 8.82 -23.99 10.61
C SER A 22 7.46 -23.45 10.11
N ALA A 23 7.31 -22.15 9.90
CA ALA A 23 6.27 -21.65 9.02
C ALA A 23 6.91 -20.81 7.90
N GLU A 24 6.90 -21.33 6.67
CA GLU A 24 7.42 -20.61 5.52
C GLU A 24 6.53 -19.39 5.25
N LEU A 25 7.08 -18.19 5.41
CA LEU A 25 6.40 -16.93 5.12
C LEU A 25 6.75 -16.48 3.70
N LYS A 26 5.74 -16.33 2.86
CA LYS A 26 5.84 -15.83 1.48
C LYS A 26 4.87 -14.68 1.28
N GLY A 27 5.19 -13.73 0.42
CA GLY A 27 4.26 -12.67 0.08
C GLY A 27 4.66 -11.91 -1.17
N TRP A 28 3.68 -11.21 -1.73
CA TRP A 28 3.89 -10.31 -2.86
C TRP A 28 2.94 -9.12 -2.72
N TYR A 29 3.32 -8.01 -3.34
CA TYR A 29 2.45 -6.85 -3.44
C TYR A 29 2.63 -6.14 -4.77
N LEU A 30 1.56 -5.48 -5.18
CA LEU A 30 1.50 -4.64 -6.36
C LEU A 30 0.90 -3.31 -5.93
N SER A 31 1.50 -2.21 -6.35
CA SER A 31 0.97 -0.88 -6.11
C SER A 31 1.01 -0.02 -7.37
N SER A 32 0.10 0.95 -7.41
CA SER A 32 0.04 1.98 -8.43
C SER A 32 -0.18 3.33 -7.75
N VAL A 33 0.52 4.34 -8.28
CA VAL A 33 0.45 5.72 -7.82
C VAL A 33 0.23 6.63 -9.03
N ILE A 34 -0.84 7.41 -8.99
CA ILE A 34 -1.26 8.27 -10.10
C ILE A 34 -1.28 9.73 -9.60
N PRO A 35 -0.29 10.54 -9.98
CA PRO A 35 -0.28 11.96 -9.68
C PRO A 35 -1.17 12.75 -10.66
N VAL A 36 -2.05 13.60 -10.13
CA VAL A 36 -2.95 14.50 -10.88
C VAL A 36 -2.89 15.90 -10.24
N GLY A 37 -1.95 16.73 -10.70
CA GLY A 37 -1.71 18.05 -10.12
C GLY A 37 -1.21 17.94 -8.67
N SER A 38 -1.89 18.59 -7.73
CA SER A 38 -1.60 18.47 -6.30
C SER A 38 -2.19 17.21 -5.64
N LEU A 39 -3.01 16.45 -6.37
CA LEU A 39 -3.58 15.19 -5.89
C LEU A 39 -2.69 14.01 -6.28
N ILE A 40 -2.55 13.05 -5.37
CA ILE A 40 -1.95 11.74 -5.62
C ILE A 40 -2.97 10.68 -5.23
N TYR A 41 -3.36 9.84 -6.18
CA TYR A 41 -4.13 8.64 -5.91
C TYR A 41 -3.19 7.45 -5.77
N SER A 42 -3.42 6.60 -4.78
CA SER A 42 -2.69 5.36 -4.57
C SER A 42 -3.65 4.18 -4.48
N MET A 43 -3.22 3.05 -5.02
CA MET A 43 -3.89 1.77 -4.82
C MET A 43 -2.84 0.68 -4.66
N ALA A 44 -3.10 -0.28 -3.80
CA ALA A 44 -2.22 -1.41 -3.58
C ALA A 44 -3.03 -2.68 -3.35
N TYR A 45 -2.48 -3.81 -3.78
CA TYR A 45 -2.97 -5.12 -3.47
C TYR A 45 -1.79 -6.02 -3.11
N GLY A 46 -1.94 -6.83 -2.07
CA GLY A 46 -0.90 -7.78 -1.69
C GLY A 46 -1.45 -8.99 -0.96
N GLN A 47 -0.70 -10.08 -1.05
CA GLN A 47 -1.02 -11.32 -0.36
C GLN A 47 0.18 -11.77 0.47
N GLN A 48 -0.14 -12.40 1.59
CA GLN A 48 0.81 -13.04 2.48
C GLN A 48 0.35 -14.47 2.77
N THR A 49 1.27 -15.39 2.60
CA THR A 49 1.08 -16.83 2.75
C THR A 49 1.96 -17.32 3.89
N VAL A 50 1.39 -18.12 4.79
CA VAL A 50 2.09 -18.78 5.90
C VAL A 50 1.87 -20.27 5.74
N SER A 51 2.93 -21.05 5.58
CA SER A 51 2.85 -22.51 5.40
C SER A 51 1.90 -22.92 4.25
N ASN A 52 2.00 -22.23 3.11
CA ASN A 52 1.14 -22.39 1.92
C ASN A 52 -0.34 -22.01 2.09
N ILE A 53 -0.73 -21.43 3.23
CA ILE A 53 -2.09 -20.89 3.46
C ILE A 53 -2.06 -19.37 3.32
N VAL A 54 -2.96 -18.80 2.50
CA VAL A 54 -3.10 -17.33 2.38
C VAL A 54 -3.65 -16.78 3.69
N ALA A 55 -2.75 -16.25 4.52
CA ALA A 55 -3.06 -15.71 5.83
C ALA A 55 -3.61 -14.27 5.77
N SER A 56 -3.24 -13.51 4.73
CA SER A 56 -3.66 -12.13 4.54
C SER A 56 -3.78 -11.82 3.05
N ALA A 57 -4.83 -11.10 2.66
CA ALA A 57 -4.97 -10.57 1.30
C ALA A 57 -5.58 -9.17 1.38
N LYS A 58 -4.71 -8.17 1.25
CA LYS A 58 -4.97 -6.76 1.53
C LYS A 58 -5.15 -5.97 0.25
N THR A 59 -6.18 -5.15 0.22
CA THR A 59 -6.40 -4.10 -0.78
C THR A 59 -6.35 -2.77 -0.06
N ALA A 60 -5.60 -1.81 -0.56
CA ALA A 60 -5.57 -0.45 -0.02
C ALA A 60 -5.78 0.56 -1.14
N VAL A 61 -6.47 1.64 -0.80
CA VAL A 61 -6.64 2.82 -1.65
C VAL A 61 -6.37 4.06 -0.84
N GLY A 62 -5.82 5.09 -1.47
CA GLY A 62 -5.50 6.33 -0.80
C GLY A 62 -5.57 7.52 -1.74
N VAL A 63 -5.77 8.68 -1.12
CA VAL A 63 -5.67 9.97 -1.79
C VAL A 63 -4.85 10.92 -0.91
N SER A 64 -3.97 11.69 -1.51
CA SER A 64 -3.21 12.74 -0.84
C SER A 64 -3.30 14.03 -1.63
N TYR A 65 -3.48 15.15 -0.93
CA TYR A 65 -3.46 16.48 -1.50
C TYR A 65 -2.30 17.29 -0.90
N TRP A 66 -1.40 17.75 -1.75
CA TRP A 66 -0.27 18.58 -1.34
C TRP A 66 -0.70 20.04 -1.19
N LEU A 67 -0.70 20.52 0.06
CA LEU A 67 -0.91 21.93 0.42
C LEU A 67 0.33 22.77 0.08
N SER A 68 1.51 22.19 0.21
CA SER A 68 2.80 22.80 -0.12
C SER A 68 3.79 21.72 -0.57
N LYS A 69 5.06 22.07 -0.85
CA LYS A 69 6.10 21.07 -1.13
C LYS A 69 6.42 20.15 0.05
N LEU A 70 6.07 20.57 1.27
CA LEU A 70 6.41 19.88 2.50
C LEU A 70 5.19 19.43 3.29
N THR A 71 3.97 19.82 2.90
CA THR A 71 2.75 19.55 3.67
C THR A 71 1.69 18.94 2.78
N SER A 72 1.11 17.83 3.23
CA SER A 72 -0.01 17.16 2.56
C SER A 72 -1.09 16.76 3.55
N VAL A 73 -2.32 16.69 3.07
CA VAL A 73 -3.43 16.02 3.75
C VAL A 73 -3.70 14.71 3.02
N TYR A 74 -4.06 13.66 3.74
CA TYR A 74 -4.27 12.36 3.15
C TYR A 74 -5.43 11.62 3.80
N ALA A 75 -6.03 10.72 3.01
CA ALA A 75 -7.01 9.75 3.48
C ALA A 75 -6.70 8.39 2.85
N ASN A 76 -6.66 7.35 3.67
CA ASN A 76 -6.35 5.97 3.26
C ASN A 76 -7.43 5.03 3.79
N TYR A 77 -7.73 4.02 3.00
CA TYR A 77 -8.55 2.88 3.38
C TYR A 77 -7.83 1.60 3.01
N ALA A 78 -7.82 0.62 3.91
CA ALA A 78 -7.30 -0.70 3.67
C ALA A 78 -8.32 -1.76 4.11
N TYR A 79 -8.37 -2.87 3.38
CA TYR A 79 -9.22 -4.01 3.64
C TYR A 79 -8.45 -5.32 3.48
N ASP A 80 -8.48 -6.18 4.49
CA ASP A 80 -7.98 -7.55 4.46
C ASP A 80 -9.14 -8.55 4.38
N SER A 81 -9.17 -9.32 3.30
CA SER A 81 -10.22 -10.32 3.06
C SER A 81 -10.05 -11.62 3.86
N LYS A 82 -8.90 -11.84 4.51
CA LYS A 82 -8.55 -13.13 5.14
C LYS A 82 -8.43 -13.06 6.66
N ILE A 83 -8.16 -11.90 7.24
CA ILE A 83 -8.10 -11.74 8.70
C ILE A 83 -9.51 -11.88 9.31
N ALA A 84 -9.61 -12.58 10.44
CA ALA A 84 -10.88 -12.83 11.12
C ALA A 84 -11.43 -11.60 11.86
N ASN A 85 -10.55 -10.78 12.45
CA ASN A 85 -10.89 -9.62 13.27
C ASN A 85 -10.31 -8.34 12.65
N MET A 86 -11.11 -7.26 12.57
CA MET A 86 -10.72 -5.97 11.99
C MET A 86 -10.21 -6.09 10.55
N LYS A 87 -11.15 -6.32 9.65
CA LYS A 87 -10.86 -6.46 8.22
C LYS A 87 -10.55 -5.13 7.57
N ASP A 88 -10.98 -4.02 8.15
CA ASP A 88 -10.89 -2.68 7.59
C ASP A 88 -10.06 -1.75 8.49
N ALA A 89 -9.34 -0.84 7.84
CA ALA A 89 -8.62 0.24 8.49
C ALA A 89 -8.84 1.52 7.69
N PHE A 90 -9.15 2.60 8.40
CA PHE A 90 -9.30 3.93 7.83
C PHE A 90 -8.36 4.89 8.54
N GLU A 91 -7.69 5.74 7.77
CA GLU A 91 -6.77 6.74 8.27
C GLU A 91 -7.00 8.06 7.54
N ILE A 92 -7.08 9.16 8.29
CA ILE A 92 -7.11 10.52 7.75
C ILE A 92 -6.12 11.36 8.55
N GLY A 93 -5.31 12.17 7.86
CA GLY A 93 -4.24 12.89 8.54
C GLY A 93 -3.61 14.01 7.73
N ILE A 94 -2.65 14.66 8.38
CA ILE A 94 -1.81 15.70 7.80
C ILE A 94 -0.36 15.25 7.99
N SER A 95 0.42 15.27 6.91
CA SER A 95 1.85 14.98 6.94
C SER A 95 2.65 16.23 6.66
N ARG A 96 3.74 16.44 7.41
CA ARG A 96 4.70 17.52 7.21
C ARG A 96 6.12 16.99 7.26
N ALA A 97 6.88 17.20 6.19
CA ALA A 97 8.33 16.97 6.17
C ALA A 97 9.05 18.17 6.82
N PHE A 98 10.07 17.89 7.62
CA PHE A 98 10.95 18.87 8.27
C PHE A 98 12.35 18.81 7.67
#